data_AF-A0A8I2ZS32-F1
#
_entry.id   AF-A0A8I2ZS32-F1
#
_cell.length_a   1.000
_cell.length_b   1.000
_cell.length_c   1.000
_cell.angle_alpha   90.00
_cell.angle_beta   90.00
_cell.angle_gamma   90.00
#
_symmetry.space_group_name_H-M   'P 1'
#
loop_
_entity.id
_entity.type
_entity.pdbx_description
1 polymer ?
#
loop_
_entity_poly.entity_id
_entity_poly.type
_entity_poly.pdbx_seq_one_letter_code
_entity_poly.pdbx_strand_id
1 'polypeptide(L)'
;MVSIDIGFAVITGLEILFAVYGRLFEGRAIYGGMAHWVKGGVFFWLGIFTLGRWSGSFGELCWAWNARTRGTQDKWCPSAELVESALIFSYGATNIFLEHLSSTDKTWTPRDLEHVSITILFIGGGLLGMLVESTRARDLLNTTGTEVASPAHEATRTDGERTEKQNAAEPPKHYDFSINPIPALVILLLGTTMSSHHQSTMDSTMMHKQWGNLLAGASLARGFTYVLVYLKPPRSILPSRPPTELVTSFCLITGGIIFMASSTDTVEGLRHYNLDAIFVYTVATGIVGLLMAWVIIVLAVKGAAVRQQRRAQTSTWTSNERHGV
;
A
#
# COMPACT_ATOMS: atom_id res chain seq x y z
N MET A 1 -2.34 17.50 9.21
CA MET A 1 -0.99 17.15 8.74
C MET A 1 0.00 17.15 9.89
N VAL A 2 0.21 18.26 10.61
CA VAL A 2 1.24 18.46 11.66
C VAL A 2 1.49 17.31 12.67
N SER A 3 0.47 16.60 13.17
CA SER A 3 0.70 15.50 14.15
C SER A 3 0.96 14.13 13.51
N ILE A 4 0.54 13.90 12.26
CA ILE A 4 1.04 12.76 11.46
C ILE A 4 2.53 13.00 11.22
N ASP A 5 2.93 14.24 10.96
CA ASP A 5 4.33 14.61 10.75
C ASP A 5 5.20 14.32 11.97
N ILE A 6 4.72 14.48 13.22
CA ILE A 6 5.52 14.17 14.43
C ILE A 6 5.65 12.66 14.65
N GLY A 7 4.56 11.89 14.57
CA GLY A 7 4.64 10.43 14.72
C GLY A 7 5.44 9.77 13.59
N PHE A 8 5.28 10.29 12.37
CA PHE A 8 6.03 9.90 11.19
C PHE A 8 7.51 10.29 11.31
N ALA A 9 7.82 11.49 11.82
CA ALA A 9 9.19 11.97 12.08
C ALA A 9 9.91 11.16 13.16
N VAL A 10 9.20 10.69 14.20
CA VAL A 10 9.80 9.84 15.23
C VAL A 10 10.11 8.44 14.67
N ILE A 11 9.23 7.88 13.84
CA ILE A 11 9.46 6.57 13.21
C ILE A 11 10.57 6.63 12.16
N THR A 12 10.52 7.60 11.22
CA THR A 12 11.63 7.86 10.27
C THR A 12 12.92 8.19 11.01
N GLY A 13 12.84 8.98 12.08
CA GLY A 13 13.99 9.33 12.92
C GLY A 13 14.64 8.12 13.58
N LEU A 14 13.85 7.14 14.06
CA LEU A 14 14.35 5.89 14.62
C LEU A 14 14.98 4.96 13.56
N GLU A 15 14.40 4.86 12.37
CA GLU A 15 14.98 4.10 11.26
C GLU A 15 16.33 4.68 10.81
N ILE A 16 16.38 6.00 10.63
CA ILE A 16 17.60 6.72 10.26
C ILE A 16 18.65 6.61 11.37
N LEU A 17 18.25 6.71 12.64
CA LEU A 17 19.16 6.56 13.77
C LEU A 17 19.76 5.15 13.83
N PHE A 18 18.96 4.10 13.60
CA PHE A 18 19.45 2.72 13.61
C PHE A 18 20.38 2.42 12.41
N ALA A 19 20.06 2.95 11.22
CA ALA A 19 20.90 2.85 10.03
C ALA A 19 22.25 3.57 10.20
N VAL A 20 22.25 4.77 10.79
CA VAL A 20 23.44 5.61 10.93
C VAL A 20 24.32 5.19 12.12
N TYR A 21 23.74 4.75 13.24
CA TYR A 21 24.52 4.34 14.43
C TYR A 21 25.00 2.88 14.39
N GLY A 22 24.41 2.02 13.57
CA GLY A 22 24.77 0.60 13.53
C GLY A 22 26.15 0.29 12.94
N ARG A 23 26.86 1.27 12.34
CA ARG A 23 28.02 1.03 11.45
C ARG A 23 27.76 -0.07 10.42
N LEU A 24 26.51 -0.26 10.03
CA LEU A 24 26.16 -1.16 8.95
C LEU A 24 26.66 -0.50 7.66
N PHE A 25 27.34 -1.29 6.82
CA PHE A 25 27.84 -0.90 5.51
C PHE A 25 29.11 -0.03 5.50
N GLU A 26 30.28 -0.69 5.56
CA GLU A 26 31.59 -0.08 5.26
C GLU A 26 32.04 -0.44 3.82
N GLY A 27 32.62 0.53 3.10
CA GLY A 27 33.16 0.31 1.76
C GLY A 27 32.12 0.01 0.67
N ARG A 28 32.36 -1.00 -0.18
CA ARG A 28 31.46 -1.33 -1.31
C ARG A 28 30.19 -2.12 -0.91
N ALA A 29 30.11 -2.60 0.34
CA ALA A 29 28.91 -3.28 0.88
C ALA A 29 27.69 -2.34 1.02
N ILE A 30 27.94 -1.02 1.01
CA ILE A 30 26.94 0.06 1.02
C ILE A 30 25.87 -0.10 -0.07
N TYR A 31 26.23 -0.52 -1.28
CA TYR A 31 25.26 -0.61 -2.37
C TYR A 31 24.22 -1.73 -2.14
N GLY A 32 24.67 -2.92 -1.73
CA GLY A 32 23.77 -4.06 -1.46
C GLY A 32 22.92 -3.85 -0.20
N GLY A 33 23.53 -3.26 0.83
CA GLY A 33 22.88 -2.88 2.07
C GLY A 33 21.79 -1.84 1.90
N MET A 34 22.11 -0.71 1.27
CA MET A 34 21.14 0.35 0.98
C MET A 34 20.02 -0.15 0.09
N ALA A 35 20.30 -1.05 -0.87
CA ALA A 35 19.24 -1.63 -1.69
C ALA A 35 18.22 -2.40 -0.85
N HIS A 36 18.65 -3.20 0.14
CA HIS A 36 17.75 -3.89 1.07
C HIS A 36 16.96 -2.90 1.94
N TRP A 37 17.61 -1.85 2.43
CA TRP A 37 16.97 -0.81 3.25
C TRP A 37 15.92 -0.01 2.47
N VAL A 38 16.23 0.40 1.23
CA VAL A 38 15.26 1.11 0.38
C VAL A 38 14.11 0.17 -0.01
N LYS A 39 14.41 -1.04 -0.47
CA LYS A 39 13.39 -2.04 -0.86
C LYS A 39 12.48 -2.40 0.32
N GLY A 40 13.06 -2.73 1.47
CA GLY A 40 12.32 -3.07 2.68
C GLY A 40 11.57 -1.88 3.29
N GLY A 41 12.17 -0.70 3.27
CA GLY A 41 11.56 0.55 3.73
C GLY A 41 10.29 0.92 2.94
N VAL A 42 10.27 0.69 1.62
CA VAL A 42 9.05 0.89 0.81
C VAL A 42 7.88 0.03 1.34
N PHE A 43 8.10 -1.25 1.64
CA PHE A 43 7.06 -2.13 2.18
C PHE A 43 6.68 -1.74 3.62
N PHE A 44 7.66 -1.35 4.44
CA PHE A 44 7.40 -0.84 5.78
C PHE A 44 6.44 0.37 5.74
N TRP A 45 6.77 1.39 4.93
CA TRP A 45 5.95 2.59 4.80
C TRP A 45 4.61 2.32 4.14
N LEU A 46 4.53 1.42 3.16
CA LEU A 46 3.27 0.97 2.58
C LEU A 46 2.39 0.29 3.65
N GLY A 47 2.99 -0.49 4.55
CA GLY A 47 2.30 -1.11 5.68
C GLY A 47 1.75 -0.10 6.69
N ILE A 48 2.54 0.92 7.05
CA ILE A 48 2.09 2.03 7.91
C ILE A 48 0.98 2.85 7.23
N PHE A 49 1.12 3.13 5.94
CA PHE A 49 0.10 3.81 5.15
C PHE A 49 -1.21 2.99 5.11
N THR A 50 -1.11 1.67 4.94
CA THR A 50 -2.23 0.73 5.00
C THR A 50 -2.93 0.75 6.36
N LEU A 51 -2.18 0.83 7.47
CA LEU A 51 -2.76 1.02 8.80
C LEU A 51 -3.50 2.36 8.90
N GLY A 52 -2.94 3.42 8.32
CA GLY A 52 -3.55 4.74 8.24
C GLY A 52 -4.86 4.75 7.43
N ARG A 53 -4.95 3.95 6.36
CA ARG A 53 -6.20 3.73 5.61
C ARG A 53 -7.23 3.06 6.48
N TRP A 54 -6.86 1.97 7.18
CA TRP A 54 -7.76 1.28 8.09
C TRP A 54 -8.24 2.18 9.24
N SER A 55 -7.37 3.01 9.81
CA SER A 55 -7.72 3.88 10.94
C SER A 55 -8.65 5.04 10.58
N GLY A 56 -8.72 5.43 9.30
CA GLY A 56 -9.52 6.56 8.83
C GLY A 56 -8.73 7.82 8.47
N SER A 57 -7.40 7.79 8.48
CA SER A 57 -6.55 8.99 8.35
C SER A 57 -6.68 9.70 7.01
N PHE A 58 -7.11 8.96 5.97
CA PHE A 58 -7.26 9.45 4.60
C PHE A 58 -8.72 9.48 4.13
N GLY A 59 -9.67 9.65 5.05
CA GLY A 59 -11.11 9.65 4.74
C GLY A 59 -11.53 10.76 3.78
N GLU A 60 -10.85 11.91 3.81
CA GLU A 60 -11.10 13.04 2.89
C GLU A 60 -10.77 12.69 1.43
N LEU A 61 -9.81 11.79 1.21
CA LEU A 61 -9.41 11.29 -0.12
C LEU A 61 -10.20 10.03 -0.52
N CYS A 62 -11.13 9.57 0.31
CA CYS A 62 -11.86 8.29 0.17
C CYS A 62 -10.97 7.03 0.22
N TRP A 63 -9.70 7.16 0.63
CA TRP A 63 -8.76 6.04 0.71
C TRP A 63 -8.98 5.16 1.96
N ALA A 64 -9.82 5.60 2.89
CA ALA A 64 -10.12 4.89 4.12
C ALA A 64 -11.34 3.95 4.02
N TRP A 65 -11.62 3.44 2.82
CA TRP A 65 -12.76 2.56 2.55
C TRP A 65 -14.09 3.21 2.95
N ASN A 66 -14.28 4.48 2.58
CA ASN A 66 -15.44 5.30 2.90
C ASN A 66 -16.07 5.90 1.63
N ALA A 67 -17.36 6.19 1.69
CA ALA A 67 -18.09 6.84 0.61
C ALA A 67 -17.70 8.32 0.47
N ARG A 68 -17.74 8.84 -0.76
CA ARG A 68 -17.47 10.24 -1.07
C ARG A 68 -18.61 11.14 -0.61
N THR A 69 -18.30 12.34 -0.14
CA THR A 69 -19.32 13.35 0.20
C THR A 69 -19.73 14.14 -1.05
N ARG A 70 -20.99 14.58 -1.13
CA ARG A 70 -21.52 15.30 -2.31
C ARG A 70 -20.73 16.58 -2.66
N GLY A 71 -20.10 17.23 -1.68
CA GLY A 71 -19.24 18.41 -1.89
C GLY A 71 -17.78 18.12 -2.29
N THR A 72 -17.34 16.87 -2.24
CA THR A 72 -16.00 16.44 -2.72
C THR A 72 -16.06 15.77 -4.10
N GLN A 73 -17.25 15.58 -4.66
CA GLN A 73 -17.42 15.00 -6.00
C GLN A 73 -16.81 15.87 -7.11
N ASP A 74 -16.81 17.19 -6.96
CA ASP A 74 -16.33 18.13 -7.98
C ASP A 74 -14.79 18.25 -8.05
N LYS A 75 -14.05 17.69 -7.09
CA LYS A 75 -12.58 17.74 -7.07
C LYS A 75 -11.99 16.42 -7.55
N TRP A 76 -11.08 16.48 -8.52
CA TRP A 76 -10.31 15.30 -8.93
C TRP A 76 -9.45 14.81 -7.76
N CYS A 77 -9.68 13.58 -7.34
CA CYS A 77 -8.91 12.88 -6.30
C CYS A 77 -8.49 11.52 -6.88
N PRO A 78 -7.18 11.23 -6.98
CA PRO A 78 -6.72 9.93 -7.46
C PRO A 78 -7.13 8.83 -6.45
N SER A 79 -7.42 7.63 -6.95
CA SER A 79 -7.58 6.45 -6.08
C SER A 79 -6.23 6.08 -5.48
N ALA A 80 -6.24 5.42 -4.32
CA ALA A 80 -5.00 4.97 -3.70
C ALA A 80 -4.32 3.90 -4.57
N GLU A 81 -5.10 3.12 -5.29
CA GLU A 81 -4.69 2.02 -6.17
C GLU A 81 -4.03 2.56 -7.45
N LEU A 82 -4.48 3.74 -7.93
CA LEU A 82 -3.77 4.48 -8.99
C LEU A 82 -2.40 4.96 -8.50
N VAL A 83 -2.34 5.51 -7.28
CA VAL A 83 -1.07 5.96 -6.67
C VAL A 83 -0.12 4.79 -6.46
N GLU A 84 -0.61 3.67 -5.90
CA GLU A 84 0.16 2.44 -5.71
C GLU A 84 0.66 1.90 -7.06
N SER A 85 -0.19 1.87 -8.10
CA SER A 85 0.21 1.43 -9.45
C SER A 85 1.27 2.35 -10.08
N ALA A 86 1.11 3.67 -9.92
CA ALA A 86 2.08 4.65 -10.41
C ALA A 86 3.43 4.51 -9.70
N LEU A 87 3.42 4.30 -8.37
CA LEU A 87 4.65 4.06 -7.61
C LEU A 87 5.35 2.77 -8.04
N ILE A 88 4.61 1.68 -8.25
CA ILE A 88 5.16 0.42 -8.78
C ILE A 88 5.81 0.64 -10.15
N PHE A 89 5.12 1.35 -11.06
CA PHE A 89 5.64 1.68 -12.38
C PHE A 89 6.92 2.50 -12.31
N SER A 90 6.90 3.63 -11.57
CA SER A 90 8.05 4.52 -11.43
C SER A 90 9.23 3.83 -10.76
N TYR A 91 8.98 2.97 -9.76
CA TYR A 91 10.00 2.17 -9.11
C TYR A 91 10.63 1.16 -10.09
N GLY A 92 9.82 0.44 -10.88
CA GLY A 92 10.33 -0.47 -11.90
C GLY A 92 11.17 0.24 -12.96
N ALA A 93 10.65 1.35 -13.48
CA ALA A 93 11.29 2.14 -14.54
C ALA A 93 12.62 2.77 -14.10
N THR A 94 12.78 3.09 -12.82
CA THR A 94 14.04 3.60 -12.29
C THR A 94 15.02 2.47 -11.95
N ASN A 95 14.55 1.37 -11.35
CA ASN A 95 15.42 0.28 -10.92
C ASN A 95 15.98 -0.59 -12.06
N ILE A 96 15.32 -0.64 -13.21
CA ILE A 96 15.86 -1.37 -14.37
C ILE A 96 17.26 -0.88 -14.79
N PHE A 97 17.57 0.39 -14.55
CA PHE A 97 18.89 0.97 -14.84
C PHE A 97 19.89 0.83 -13.67
N LEU A 98 19.40 0.66 -12.45
CA LEU A 98 20.23 0.61 -11.24
C LEU A 98 20.81 -0.78 -10.98
N GLU A 99 20.16 -1.84 -11.46
CA GLU A 99 20.51 -3.22 -11.12
C GLU A 99 21.90 -3.63 -11.66
N HIS A 100 22.33 -3.09 -12.80
CA HIS A 100 23.65 -3.38 -13.36
C HIS A 100 24.79 -2.52 -12.77
N LEU A 101 24.48 -1.47 -12.01
CA LEU A 101 25.49 -0.55 -11.46
C LEU A 101 26.35 -1.19 -10.35
N SER A 102 25.91 -2.31 -9.76
CA SER A 102 26.68 -3.01 -8.72
C SER A 102 27.70 -4.02 -9.26
N SER A 103 27.65 -4.33 -10.57
CA SER A 103 28.56 -5.31 -11.18
C SER A 103 29.98 -4.76 -11.31
N THR A 104 30.96 -5.47 -10.74
CA THR A 104 32.37 -5.04 -10.75
C THR A 104 33.03 -5.24 -12.12
N ASP A 105 32.52 -6.19 -12.89
CA ASP A 105 33.18 -6.69 -14.11
C ASP A 105 32.39 -6.33 -15.39
N LYS A 106 31.25 -5.64 -15.25
CA LYS A 106 30.23 -5.38 -16.30
C LYS A 106 29.67 -6.64 -16.97
N THR A 107 29.93 -7.82 -16.41
CA THR A 107 29.37 -9.08 -16.89
C THR A 107 27.97 -9.28 -16.31
N TRP A 108 27.05 -9.76 -17.13
CA TRP A 108 25.71 -10.11 -16.68
C TRP A 108 25.74 -11.46 -15.96
N THR A 109 25.35 -11.47 -14.69
CA THR A 109 25.18 -12.71 -13.94
C THR A 109 23.73 -13.19 -14.01
N PRO A 110 23.44 -14.49 -13.79
CA PRO A 110 22.07 -14.98 -13.69
C PRO A 110 21.23 -14.25 -12.64
N ARG A 111 21.84 -13.84 -11.52
CA ARG A 111 21.19 -13.03 -10.47
C ARG A 111 20.76 -11.64 -11.00
N ASP A 112 21.59 -11.01 -11.81
CA ASP A 112 21.23 -9.71 -12.42
C ASP A 112 20.05 -9.86 -13.38
N LEU A 113 19.99 -10.96 -14.13
CA LEU A 113 18.86 -11.26 -15.03
C LEU A 113 17.56 -11.56 -14.26
N GLU A 114 17.65 -12.26 -13.11
CA GLU A 114 16.51 -12.44 -12.21
C GLU A 114 15.99 -11.10 -11.70
N HIS A 115 16.87 -10.22 -11.23
CA HIS A 115 16.47 -8.91 -10.73
C HIS A 115 15.91 -7.99 -11.84
N VAL A 116 16.50 -7.98 -13.03
CA VAL A 116 15.93 -7.26 -14.20
C VAL A 116 14.54 -7.79 -14.54
N SER A 117 14.32 -9.11 -14.48
CA SER A 117 13.00 -9.71 -14.74
C SER A 117 11.94 -9.21 -13.75
N ILE A 118 12.31 -8.97 -12.48
CA ILE A 118 11.43 -8.34 -11.48
C ILE A 118 11.12 -6.88 -11.85
N THR A 119 12.10 -6.12 -12.36
CA THR A 119 11.83 -4.73 -12.79
C THR A 119 10.86 -4.67 -13.97
N ILE A 120 10.92 -5.63 -14.90
CA ILE A 120 9.96 -5.77 -16.01
C ILE A 120 8.55 -6.06 -15.46
N LEU A 121 8.42 -6.96 -14.48
CA LEU A 121 7.15 -7.21 -13.79
C LEU A 121 6.58 -5.92 -13.19
N PHE A 122 7.41 -5.09 -12.56
CA PHE A 122 6.99 -3.82 -11.96
C PHE A 122 6.53 -2.81 -13.01
N ILE A 123 7.27 -2.66 -14.10
CA ILE A 123 6.88 -1.75 -15.21
C ILE A 123 5.55 -2.22 -15.82
N GLY A 124 5.45 -3.50 -16.19
CA GLY A 124 4.24 -4.05 -16.80
C GLY A 124 3.02 -4.01 -15.86
N GLY A 125 3.20 -4.44 -14.62
CA GLY A 125 2.15 -4.45 -13.60
C GLY A 125 1.70 -3.04 -13.23
N GLY A 126 2.63 -2.12 -13.00
CA GLY A 126 2.29 -0.73 -12.69
C GLY A 126 1.56 -0.02 -13.84
N LEU A 127 1.99 -0.24 -15.08
CA LEU A 127 1.32 0.30 -16.27
C LEU A 127 -0.10 -0.26 -16.41
N LEU A 128 -0.27 -1.58 -16.29
CA LEU A 128 -1.58 -2.23 -16.32
C LEU A 128 -2.49 -1.69 -15.21
N GLY A 129 -1.96 -1.53 -14.00
CA GLY A 129 -2.70 -0.96 -12.87
C GLY A 129 -3.20 0.45 -13.14
N MET A 130 -2.34 1.32 -13.69
CA MET A 130 -2.75 2.68 -14.09
C MET A 130 -3.80 2.67 -15.21
N LEU A 131 -3.70 1.75 -16.18
CA LEU A 131 -4.68 1.64 -17.27
C LEU A 131 -6.06 1.20 -16.75
N VAL A 132 -6.13 0.28 -15.78
CA VAL A 132 -7.39 -0.15 -15.14
C VAL A 132 -8.08 1.00 -14.40
N GLU A 133 -7.29 1.90 -13.81
CA GLU A 133 -7.80 3.10 -13.12
C GLU A 133 -8.16 4.25 -14.07
N SER A 134 -7.68 4.23 -15.30
CA SER A 134 -7.89 5.30 -16.26
C SER A 134 -9.33 5.35 -16.76
N THR A 135 -10.00 6.48 -16.53
CA THR A 135 -11.37 6.71 -17.03
C THR A 135 -11.43 6.67 -18.55
N ARG A 136 -10.43 7.24 -19.24
CA ARG A 136 -10.36 7.22 -20.71
C ARG A 136 -10.25 5.80 -21.26
N ALA A 137 -9.42 4.95 -20.64
CA ALA A 137 -9.29 3.56 -21.06
C ALA A 137 -10.61 2.81 -20.84
N ARG A 138 -11.27 3.06 -19.70
CA ARG A 138 -12.58 2.50 -19.38
C ARG A 138 -13.67 2.96 -20.36
N ASP A 139 -13.70 4.24 -20.71
CA ASP A 139 -14.66 4.80 -21.66
C ASP A 139 -14.49 4.15 -23.04
N LEU A 140 -13.25 4.02 -23.52
CA LEU A 140 -12.95 3.32 -24.77
C LEU A 140 -13.39 1.84 -24.73
N LEU A 141 -13.13 1.13 -23.64
CA LEU A 141 -13.59 -0.27 -23.49
C LEU A 141 -15.12 -0.38 -23.44
N ASN A 142 -15.79 0.59 -22.84
CA ASN A 142 -17.26 0.65 -22.79
C ASN A 142 -17.88 0.95 -24.16
N THR A 143 -17.21 1.76 -25.01
CA THR A 143 -17.74 2.06 -26.37
C THR A 143 -17.92 0.80 -27.21
N THR A 144 -17.01 -0.17 -27.09
CA THR A 144 -17.13 -1.48 -27.75
C THR A 144 -18.35 -2.28 -27.27
N GLY A 145 -18.72 -2.16 -25.99
CA GLY A 145 -19.90 -2.82 -25.43
C GLY A 145 -21.23 -2.15 -25.82
N THR A 146 -21.25 -0.82 -25.91
CA THR A 146 -22.45 -0.06 -26.31
C THR A 146 -22.81 -0.26 -27.78
N GLU A 147 -21.83 -0.47 -28.66
CA GLU A 147 -22.07 -0.79 -30.08
C GLU A 147 -22.72 -2.17 -30.26
N VAL A 148 -22.35 -3.15 -29.42
CA VAL A 148 -22.96 -4.51 -29.44
C VAL A 148 -24.36 -4.52 -28.83
N ALA A 149 -24.65 -3.63 -27.88
CA ALA A 149 -25.97 -3.51 -27.26
C ALA A 149 -27.00 -2.72 -28.10
N SER A 150 -26.57 -2.12 -29.22
CA SER A 150 -27.47 -1.42 -30.17
C SER A 150 -27.43 -2.03 -31.58
N PRO A 151 -27.86 -3.28 -31.79
CA PRO A 151 -28.30 -3.72 -33.10
C PRO A 151 -29.74 -3.22 -33.31
N ALA A 152 -29.91 -2.36 -34.30
CA ALA A 152 -31.15 -2.01 -35.02
C ALA A 152 -32.48 -2.53 -34.42
N HIS A 153 -33.24 -1.63 -33.79
CA HIS A 153 -34.69 -1.62 -33.95
C HIS A 153 -35.22 -0.19 -33.84
N GLU A 154 -35.29 0.46 -34.99
CA GLU A 154 -36.30 1.48 -35.26
C GLU A 154 -37.71 0.89 -35.03
N ALA A 155 -38.62 1.79 -34.66
CA ALA A 155 -40.06 1.67 -34.54
C ALA A 155 -40.63 1.15 -33.21
N THR A 156 -41.12 2.15 -32.46
CA THR A 156 -42.25 2.10 -31.51
C THR A 156 -41.93 1.54 -30.13
N ARG A 157 -41.84 2.39 -29.09
CA ARG A 157 -42.09 1.96 -27.71
C ARG A 157 -42.26 3.08 -26.67
N THR A 158 -43.19 2.78 -25.76
CA THR A 158 -43.84 3.54 -24.68
C THR A 158 -42.92 4.08 -23.57
N ASP A 159 -43.33 5.22 -22.98
CA ASP A 159 -42.63 6.00 -21.93
C ASP A 159 -42.18 5.20 -20.67
N GLY A 160 -42.70 3.99 -20.45
CA GLY A 160 -42.26 3.10 -19.38
C GLY A 160 -40.86 2.48 -19.56
N GLU A 161 -40.44 2.20 -20.81
CA GLU A 161 -39.11 1.62 -21.11
C GLU A 161 -37.96 2.63 -20.90
N ARG A 162 -38.27 3.93 -20.86
CA ARG A 162 -37.27 4.99 -20.67
C ARG A 162 -36.61 4.89 -19.29
N THR A 163 -37.39 4.56 -18.26
CA THR A 163 -36.88 4.46 -16.88
C THR A 163 -36.04 3.21 -16.65
N GLU A 164 -36.39 2.08 -17.29
CA GLU A 164 -35.61 0.84 -17.20
C GLU A 164 -34.28 0.92 -17.96
N LYS A 165 -34.27 1.48 -19.18
CA LYS A 165 -33.03 1.69 -19.94
C LYS A 165 -32.12 2.72 -19.28
N GLN A 166 -32.68 3.72 -18.61
CA GLN A 166 -31.93 4.74 -17.89
C GLN A 166 -31.34 4.21 -16.56
N ASN A 167 -32.02 3.27 -15.89
CA ASN A 167 -31.46 2.50 -14.77
C ASN A 167 -30.43 1.45 -15.21
N ALA A 168 -30.59 0.86 -16.41
CA ALA A 168 -29.63 -0.08 -17.00
C ALA A 168 -28.37 0.62 -17.57
N ALA A 169 -28.44 1.92 -17.82
CA ALA A 169 -27.33 2.77 -18.24
C ALA A 169 -26.60 3.45 -17.07
N GLU A 170 -27.04 3.25 -15.81
CA GLU A 170 -26.27 3.72 -14.67
C GLU A 170 -24.96 2.91 -14.56
N PRO A 171 -23.81 3.58 -14.41
CA PRO A 171 -22.55 2.88 -14.19
C PRO A 171 -22.66 1.98 -12.96
N PRO A 172 -22.01 0.79 -12.96
CA PRO A 172 -21.99 -0.09 -11.80
C PRO A 172 -21.59 0.67 -10.54
N LYS A 173 -22.30 0.41 -9.43
CA LYS A 173 -22.06 1.04 -8.10
C LYS A 173 -20.62 0.87 -7.57
N HIS A 174 -19.85 -0.05 -8.15
CA HIS A 174 -18.43 -0.26 -7.86
C HIS A 174 -17.51 0.80 -8.48
N TYR A 175 -18.02 1.72 -9.28
CA TYR A 175 -17.21 2.81 -9.86
C TYR A 175 -16.94 3.94 -8.86
N ASP A 176 -17.64 3.97 -7.73
CA ASP A 176 -17.46 4.98 -6.68
C ASP A 176 -16.15 4.79 -5.88
N PHE A 177 -15.55 3.59 -5.91
CA PHE A 177 -14.30 3.27 -5.21
C PHE A 177 -13.48 2.25 -6.01
N SER A 178 -12.15 2.39 -6.02
CA SER A 178 -11.30 1.44 -6.73
C SER A 178 -11.13 0.12 -5.95
N ILE A 179 -11.17 -0.98 -6.68
CA ILE A 179 -10.86 -2.35 -6.22
C ILE A 179 -9.81 -3.00 -7.12
N ASN A 180 -8.90 -2.21 -7.67
CA ASN A 180 -7.91 -2.70 -8.61
C ASN A 180 -6.94 -3.69 -7.94
N PRO A 181 -6.92 -4.98 -8.36
CA PRO A 181 -6.12 -6.01 -7.71
C PRO A 181 -4.65 -5.98 -8.17
N ILE A 182 -4.30 -5.22 -9.20
CA ILE A 182 -2.99 -5.29 -9.84
C ILE A 182 -1.84 -4.93 -8.90
N PRO A 183 -1.89 -3.87 -8.06
CA PRO A 183 -0.84 -3.62 -7.07
C PRO A 183 -0.61 -4.80 -6.11
N ALA A 184 -1.69 -5.39 -5.60
CA ALA A 184 -1.61 -6.55 -4.73
C ALA A 184 -1.03 -7.78 -5.45
N LEU A 185 -1.40 -7.99 -6.72
CA LEU A 185 -0.85 -9.06 -7.55
C LEU A 185 0.65 -8.92 -7.78
N VAL A 186 1.15 -7.71 -8.08
CA VAL A 186 2.59 -7.47 -8.25
C VAL A 186 3.36 -7.82 -6.97
N ILE A 187 2.86 -7.39 -5.80
CA ILE A 187 3.47 -7.70 -4.50
C ILE A 187 3.41 -9.21 -4.21
N LEU A 188 2.31 -9.89 -4.60
CA LEU A 188 2.16 -11.34 -4.44
C LEU A 188 3.25 -12.08 -5.22
N LEU A 189 3.38 -11.73 -6.51
CA LEU A 189 4.36 -12.35 -7.41
C LEU A 189 5.78 -12.10 -6.94
N LEU A 190 6.10 -10.86 -6.51
CA LEU A 190 7.38 -10.56 -5.89
C LEU A 190 7.65 -11.45 -4.68
N GLY A 191 6.69 -11.52 -3.75
CA GLY A 191 6.82 -12.32 -2.53
C GLY A 191 7.07 -13.80 -2.84
N THR A 192 6.31 -14.37 -3.78
CA THR A 192 6.47 -15.77 -4.18
C THR A 192 7.82 -16.04 -4.84
N THR A 193 8.25 -15.20 -5.78
CA THR A 193 9.52 -15.38 -6.49
C THR A 193 10.70 -15.23 -5.54
N MET A 194 10.68 -14.22 -4.67
CA MET A 194 11.77 -13.97 -3.74
C MET A 194 11.82 -14.95 -2.57
N SER A 195 10.68 -15.53 -2.18
CA SER A 195 10.67 -16.61 -1.19
C SER A 195 11.37 -17.89 -1.68
N SER A 196 11.51 -18.04 -2.99
CA SER A 196 12.18 -19.17 -3.65
C SER A 196 13.61 -18.82 -4.12
N HIS A 197 14.08 -17.60 -3.85
CA HIS A 197 15.39 -17.14 -4.31
C HIS A 197 16.50 -17.62 -3.38
N HIS A 198 17.43 -18.41 -3.91
CA HIS A 198 18.59 -18.92 -3.17
C HIS A 198 19.63 -17.81 -2.91
N GLN A 199 20.07 -17.70 -1.66
CA GLN A 199 21.13 -16.79 -1.24
C GLN A 199 22.44 -17.53 -0.96
N SER A 200 23.52 -16.78 -0.78
CA SER A 200 24.87 -17.34 -0.51
C SER A 200 24.95 -18.09 0.82
N THR A 201 24.07 -17.79 1.78
CA THR A 201 24.00 -18.45 3.08
C THR A 201 22.60 -19.00 3.36
N MET A 202 22.53 -20.04 4.17
CA MET A 202 21.25 -20.62 4.61
C MET A 202 20.42 -19.62 5.42
N ASP A 203 21.06 -18.83 6.29
CA ASP A 203 20.39 -17.79 7.09
C ASP A 203 19.75 -16.72 6.20
N SER A 204 20.50 -16.21 5.22
CA SER A 204 19.99 -15.23 4.25
C SER A 204 18.84 -15.81 3.41
N THR A 205 18.93 -17.07 3.00
CA THR A 205 17.88 -17.77 2.25
C THR A 205 16.61 -17.92 3.09
N MET A 206 16.76 -18.27 4.38
CA MET A 206 15.65 -18.40 5.32
C MET A 206 14.95 -17.06 5.54
N MET A 207 15.72 -15.97 5.72
CA MET A 207 15.14 -14.63 5.87
C MET A 207 14.43 -14.17 4.59
N HIS A 208 14.96 -14.49 3.40
CA HIS A 208 14.29 -14.23 2.12
C HIS A 208 12.95 -14.95 1.98
N LYS A 209 12.91 -16.22 2.39
CA LYS A 209 11.68 -16.98 2.49
C LYS A 209 10.68 -16.35 3.45
N GLN A 210 11.13 -15.90 4.63
CA GLN A 210 10.28 -15.27 5.64
C GLN A 210 9.64 -13.98 5.13
N TRP A 211 10.42 -13.01 4.63
CA TRP A 211 9.84 -11.77 4.15
C TRP A 211 9.02 -11.96 2.87
N GLY A 212 9.44 -12.85 1.96
CA GLY A 212 8.69 -13.16 0.75
C GLY A 212 7.30 -13.74 1.05
N ASN A 213 7.21 -14.65 2.02
CA ASN A 213 5.94 -15.21 2.48
C ASN A 213 5.05 -14.15 3.16
N LEU A 214 5.62 -13.22 3.91
CA LEU A 214 4.88 -12.12 4.53
C LEU A 214 4.29 -11.18 3.46
N LEU A 215 5.06 -10.81 2.43
CA LEU A 215 4.54 -10.00 1.32
C LEU A 215 3.42 -10.72 0.56
N ALA A 216 3.59 -12.03 0.28
CA ALA A 216 2.54 -12.84 -0.32
C ALA A 216 1.27 -12.89 0.55
N GLY A 217 1.43 -13.10 1.85
CA GLY A 217 0.34 -13.07 2.83
C GLY A 217 -0.37 -11.72 2.89
N ALA A 218 0.37 -10.61 2.82
CA ALA A 218 -0.20 -9.27 2.77
C ALA A 218 -1.09 -9.07 1.55
N SER A 219 -0.62 -9.50 0.38
CA SER A 219 -1.37 -9.42 -0.89
C SER A 219 -2.63 -10.27 -0.87
N LEU A 220 -2.57 -11.48 -0.32
CA LEU A 220 -3.76 -12.32 -0.16
C LEU A 220 -4.78 -11.66 0.77
N ALA A 221 -4.34 -11.13 1.91
CA ALA A 221 -5.20 -10.39 2.83
C ALA A 221 -5.83 -9.13 2.17
N ARG A 222 -5.08 -8.41 1.33
CA ARG A 222 -5.60 -7.27 0.57
C ARG A 222 -6.61 -7.72 -0.48
N GLY A 223 -6.37 -8.86 -1.15
CA GLY A 223 -7.33 -9.51 -2.03
C GLY A 223 -8.65 -9.82 -1.31
N PHE A 224 -8.59 -10.35 -0.09
CA PHE A 224 -9.79 -10.54 0.74
C PHE A 224 -10.46 -9.21 1.11
N THR A 225 -9.71 -8.14 1.37
CA THR A 225 -10.30 -6.79 1.53
C THR A 225 -11.12 -6.42 0.29
N TYR A 226 -10.58 -6.60 -0.91
CA TYR A 226 -11.32 -6.31 -2.15
C TYR A 226 -12.57 -7.17 -2.30
N VAL A 227 -12.51 -8.47 -1.98
CA VAL A 227 -13.69 -9.35 -1.99
C VAL A 227 -14.75 -8.85 -1.01
N LEU A 228 -14.38 -8.51 0.23
CA LEU A 228 -15.31 -8.01 1.24
C LEU A 228 -15.97 -6.68 0.82
N VAL A 229 -15.19 -5.76 0.27
CA VAL A 229 -15.66 -4.45 -0.18
C VAL A 229 -16.51 -4.59 -1.46
N TYR A 230 -16.19 -5.54 -2.33
CA TYR A 230 -17.03 -5.90 -3.48
C TYR A 230 -18.38 -6.47 -3.04
N LEU A 231 -18.41 -7.39 -2.07
CA LEU A 231 -19.65 -7.97 -1.55
C LEU A 231 -20.48 -6.95 -0.74
N LYS A 232 -19.83 -6.05 0.00
CA LYS A 232 -20.49 -5.03 0.82
C LYS A 232 -19.82 -3.65 0.64
N PRO A 233 -20.18 -2.91 -0.43
CA PRO A 233 -19.65 -1.59 -0.71
C PRO A 233 -19.80 -0.59 0.45
N PRO A 234 -18.78 0.24 0.72
CA PRO A 234 -18.87 1.33 1.69
C PRO A 234 -19.98 2.32 1.34
N ARG A 235 -20.91 2.55 2.28
CA ARG A 235 -21.99 3.55 2.12
C ARG A 235 -21.85 4.74 3.08
N SER A 236 -21.02 4.59 4.11
CA SER A 236 -20.81 5.61 5.12
C SER A 236 -19.63 6.49 4.76
N ILE A 237 -19.70 7.76 5.17
CA ILE A 237 -18.55 8.69 5.14
C ILE A 237 -17.48 8.32 6.18
N LEU A 238 -17.82 7.45 7.14
CA LEU A 238 -16.90 6.91 8.12
C LEU A 238 -16.15 5.70 7.53
N PRO A 239 -14.89 5.46 7.96
CA PRO A 239 -14.11 4.34 7.47
C PRO A 239 -14.79 3.00 7.77
N SER A 240 -14.85 2.11 6.77
CA SER A 240 -15.49 0.79 6.92
C SER A 240 -14.64 -0.23 7.68
N ARG A 241 -13.33 0.02 7.81
CA ARG A 241 -12.36 -0.78 8.58
C ARG A 241 -12.38 -2.29 8.27
N PRO A 242 -12.13 -2.71 7.02
CA PRO A 242 -12.05 -4.14 6.69
C PRO A 242 -11.02 -4.85 7.58
N PRO A 243 -11.37 -5.96 8.26
CA PRO A 243 -10.47 -6.59 9.25
C PRO A 243 -9.19 -7.15 8.61
N THR A 244 -9.26 -7.60 7.36
CA THR A 244 -8.13 -8.14 6.60
C THR A 244 -7.07 -7.08 6.29
N GLU A 245 -7.45 -5.80 6.30
CA GLU A 245 -6.52 -4.68 6.06
C GLU A 245 -5.47 -4.53 7.19
N LEU A 246 -5.84 -4.91 8.43
CA LEU A 246 -4.88 -4.97 9.55
C LEU A 246 -3.84 -6.06 9.32
N VAL A 247 -4.25 -7.21 8.79
CA VAL A 247 -3.35 -8.32 8.46
C VAL A 247 -2.43 -7.91 7.31
N THR A 248 -2.95 -7.26 6.28
CA THR A 248 -2.14 -6.66 5.20
C THR A 248 -1.08 -5.73 5.77
N SER A 249 -1.48 -4.79 6.64
CA SER A 249 -0.54 -3.86 7.27
C SER A 249 0.54 -4.59 8.08
N PHE A 250 0.15 -5.50 8.97
CA PHE A 250 1.10 -6.26 9.80
C PHE A 250 2.12 -7.02 8.95
N CYS A 251 1.66 -7.72 7.92
CA CYS A 251 2.51 -8.50 7.04
C CYS A 251 3.45 -7.61 6.21
N LEU A 252 2.99 -6.44 5.73
CA LEU A 252 3.85 -5.49 5.00
C LEU A 252 4.93 -4.88 5.90
N ILE A 253 4.58 -4.43 7.11
CA ILE A 253 5.54 -3.83 8.05
C ILE A 253 6.57 -4.89 8.47
N THR A 254 6.12 -6.08 8.86
CA THR A 254 7.02 -7.17 9.26
C THR A 254 7.89 -7.61 8.08
N GLY A 255 7.30 -7.81 6.90
CA GLY A 255 8.04 -8.19 5.69
C GLY A 255 9.09 -7.15 5.32
N GLY A 256 8.75 -5.86 5.39
CA GLY A 256 9.67 -4.76 5.16
C GLY A 256 10.86 -4.78 6.13
N ILE A 257 10.62 -4.93 7.43
CA ILE A 257 11.68 -5.01 8.45
C ILE A 257 12.60 -6.22 8.23
N ILE A 258 12.03 -7.41 7.99
CA ILE A 258 12.83 -8.62 7.74
C ILE A 258 13.63 -8.50 6.45
N PHE A 259 13.08 -7.83 5.43
CA PHE A 259 13.82 -7.53 4.20
C PHE A 259 15.00 -6.58 4.47
N MET A 260 14.81 -5.49 5.24
CA MET A 260 15.93 -4.62 5.61
C MET A 260 17.01 -5.38 6.41
N ALA A 261 16.59 -6.26 7.31
CA ALA A 261 17.47 -7.09 8.12
C ALA A 261 18.14 -8.25 7.35
N SER A 262 17.67 -8.59 6.15
CA SER A 262 18.24 -9.68 5.35
C SER A 262 19.41 -9.25 4.46
N SER A 263 19.99 -8.07 4.70
CA SER A 263 21.20 -7.63 4.01
C SER A 263 22.41 -8.45 4.45
N THR A 264 23.38 -8.63 3.55
CA THR A 264 24.58 -9.46 3.79
C THR A 264 25.27 -9.11 5.10
N ASP A 265 25.55 -7.83 5.35
CA ASP A 265 26.24 -7.35 6.55
C ASP A 265 25.44 -7.65 7.83
N THR A 266 24.11 -7.49 7.78
CA THR A 266 23.25 -7.79 8.94
C THR A 266 23.25 -9.29 9.22
N VAL A 267 23.15 -10.12 8.17
CA VAL A 267 23.21 -11.58 8.29
C VAL A 267 24.56 -12.04 8.82
N GLU A 268 25.67 -11.46 8.38
CA GLU A 268 27.01 -11.74 8.91
C GLU A 268 27.12 -11.35 10.39
N GLY A 269 26.58 -10.20 10.78
CA GLY A 269 26.49 -9.79 12.19
C GLY A 269 25.68 -10.79 13.03
N LEU A 270 24.53 -11.24 12.56
CA LEU A 270 23.72 -12.25 13.24
C LEU A 270 24.50 -13.56 13.44
N ARG A 271 25.19 -14.02 12.40
CA ARG A 271 26.03 -15.22 12.46
C ARG A 271 27.20 -15.06 13.43
N HIS A 272 27.82 -13.88 13.47
CA HIS A 272 28.90 -13.58 14.41
C HIS A 272 28.44 -13.71 15.88
N TYR A 273 27.22 -13.28 16.19
CA TYR A 273 26.62 -13.39 17.52
C TYR A 273 25.86 -14.70 17.77
N ASN A 274 25.90 -15.68 16.86
CA ASN A 274 25.15 -16.94 16.93
C ASN A 274 23.63 -16.73 17.09
N LEU A 275 23.08 -15.74 16.38
CA LEU A 275 21.64 -15.46 16.33
C LEU A 275 21.04 -15.99 15.03
N ASP A 276 20.00 -16.82 15.15
CA ASP A 276 19.33 -17.43 14.01
C ASP A 276 18.25 -16.51 13.40
N ALA A 277 17.89 -16.76 12.14
CA ALA A 277 16.82 -16.04 11.43
C ALA A 277 15.47 -16.05 12.18
N ILE A 278 15.17 -17.12 12.94
CA ILE A 278 13.93 -17.21 13.73
C ILE A 278 13.89 -16.22 14.89
N PHE A 279 15.04 -15.90 15.49
CA PHE A 279 15.14 -14.91 16.55
C PHE A 279 14.74 -13.53 16.01
N VAL A 280 15.34 -13.12 14.88
CA VAL A 280 15.03 -11.85 14.22
C VAL A 280 13.56 -11.78 13.83
N TYR A 281 13.01 -12.86 13.26
CA TYR A 281 11.59 -12.95 12.92
C TYR A 281 10.67 -12.74 14.14
N THR A 282 10.97 -13.39 15.26
CA THR A 282 10.16 -13.31 16.49
C THR A 282 10.25 -11.92 17.13
N VAL A 283 11.44 -11.33 17.16
CA VAL A 283 11.64 -9.98 17.69
C VAL A 283 10.93 -8.95 16.80
N ALA A 284 11.09 -9.02 15.48
CA ALA A 284 10.47 -8.11 14.54
C ALA A 284 8.94 -8.16 14.62
N THR A 285 8.34 -9.36 14.61
CA THR A 285 6.88 -9.52 14.73
C THR A 285 6.33 -8.95 16.03
N GLY A 286 7.02 -9.13 17.17
CA GLY A 286 6.65 -8.53 18.44
C GLY A 286 6.73 -6.99 18.42
N ILE A 287 7.83 -6.43 17.88
CA ILE A 287 8.02 -4.98 17.74
C ILE A 287 6.96 -4.38 16.82
N VAL A 288 6.62 -5.05 15.70
CA VAL A 288 5.59 -4.58 14.77
C VAL A 288 4.23 -4.51 15.46
N GLY A 289 3.87 -5.52 16.27
CA GLY A 289 2.63 -5.49 17.06
C GLY A 289 2.56 -4.26 17.98
N LEU A 290 3.65 -3.96 18.68
CA LEU A 290 3.76 -2.77 19.54
C LEU A 290 3.71 -1.47 18.73
N LEU A 291 4.38 -1.43 17.57
CA LEU A 291 4.39 -0.27 16.67
C LEU A 291 2.99 0.03 16.13
N MET A 292 2.27 -0.98 15.66
CA MET A 292 0.91 -0.81 15.16
C MET A 292 -0.04 -0.35 16.28
N ALA A 293 0.08 -0.93 17.48
CA ALA A 293 -0.68 -0.50 18.65
C ALA A 293 -0.39 0.97 19.00
N TRP A 294 0.89 1.36 18.98
CA TRP A 294 1.33 2.73 19.22
C TRP A 294 0.73 3.71 18.20
N VAL A 295 0.80 3.39 16.90
CA VAL A 295 0.21 4.22 15.84
C VAL A 295 -1.30 4.40 16.06
N ILE A 296 -2.03 3.33 16.41
CA ILE A 296 -3.46 3.40 16.71
C ILE A 296 -3.72 4.29 17.93
N ILE A 297 -2.94 4.16 19.00
CA ILE A 297 -3.06 4.98 20.22
C ILE A 297 -2.87 6.46 19.88
N VAL A 298 -1.81 6.80 19.14
CA VAL A 298 -1.53 8.19 18.73
C VAL A 298 -2.70 8.78 17.93
N LEU A 299 -3.25 8.01 16.99
CA LEU A 299 -4.40 8.44 16.19
C LEU A 299 -5.69 8.57 17.03
N ALA A 300 -5.89 7.69 18.01
CA ALA A 300 -7.01 7.76 18.95
C ALA A 300 -6.92 8.98 19.88
N VAL A 301 -5.73 9.28 20.40
CA VAL A 301 -5.46 10.48 21.21
C VAL A 301 -5.74 11.76 20.40
N LYS A 302 -5.28 11.81 19.14
CA LYS A 302 -5.62 12.91 18.22
C LYS A 302 -7.12 13.06 18.05
N GLY A 303 -7.85 11.96 17.83
CA GLY A 303 -9.31 11.97 17.73
C GLY A 303 -9.99 12.49 19.00
N ALA A 304 -9.47 12.12 20.18
CA ALA A 304 -9.96 12.61 21.47
C ALA A 304 -9.72 14.12 21.63
N ALA A 305 -8.54 14.62 21.26
CA ALA A 305 -8.19 16.04 21.32
C ALA A 305 -9.10 16.89 20.41
N VAL A 306 -9.33 16.45 19.17
CA VAL A 306 -10.25 17.13 18.24
C VAL A 306 -11.68 17.15 18.79
N ARG A 307 -12.13 16.05 19.39
CA ARG A 307 -13.46 15.98 20.02
C ARG A 307 -13.59 16.96 21.19
N GLN A 308 -12.53 17.13 21.99
CA GLN A 308 -12.51 18.08 23.10
C GLN A 308 -12.55 19.52 22.59
N GLN A 309 -11.79 19.86 21.55
CA GLN A 309 -11.81 21.19 20.92
C GLN A 309 -13.20 21.55 20.39
N ARG A 310 -13.88 20.61 19.71
CA ARG A 310 -15.26 20.84 19.22
C ARG A 310 -16.23 21.11 20.36
N ARG A 311 -16.16 20.34 21.45
CA ARG A 311 -17.01 20.55 22.65
C ARG A 311 -16.77 21.92 23.27
N ALA A 312 -15.51 22.35 23.38
CA ALA A 312 -15.17 23.67 23.90
C ALA A 312 -15.74 24.79 23.02
N GLN A 313 -15.61 24.70 21.69
CA GLN A 313 -16.18 25.68 20.75
C GLN A 313 -17.70 25.76 20.82
N THR A 314 -18.40 24.62 20.92
CA THR A 314 -19.86 24.63 21.10
C THR A 314 -20.24 25.29 22.42
N SER A 315 -19.49 25.03 23.49
CA SER A 315 -19.77 25.66 24.79
C SER A 315 -19.59 27.19 24.77
N THR A 316 -18.55 27.72 24.12
CA THR A 316 -18.35 29.17 23.97
C THR A 316 -19.38 29.84 23.06
N TRP A 317 -19.81 29.16 22.00
CA TRP A 317 -20.94 29.64 21.18
C TRP A 317 -22.22 29.77 22.02
N THR A 318 -22.57 28.73 22.78
CA THR A 318 -23.78 28.75 23.63
C THR A 318 -23.69 29.72 24.81
N SER A 319 -22.49 30.14 25.23
CA SER A 319 -22.32 31.18 26.25
C SER A 319 -22.52 32.57 25.66
N ASN A 320 -21.95 32.83 24.46
CA ASN A 320 -22.10 34.12 23.77
C ASN A 320 -23.55 34.39 23.36
N GLU A 321 -24.26 33.39 22.82
CA GLU A 321 -25.69 33.54 22.50
C GLU A 321 -26.54 33.85 23.74
N ARG A 322 -26.19 33.29 24.90
CA ARG A 322 -26.88 33.57 26.17
C ARG A 322 -26.58 34.95 26.75
N HIS A 323 -25.47 35.58 26.37
CA HIS A 323 -25.05 36.88 26.89
C HIS A 323 -25.34 38.04 25.91
N GLY A 324 -26.05 37.79 24.81
CA GLY A 324 -26.60 38.83 23.95
C GLY A 324 -25.56 39.72 23.27
N VAL A 325 -24.42 39.14 22.88
CA VAL A 325 -23.50 39.75 21.90
C VAL A 325 -23.90 39.30 20.50
#